data_AF-A0A534X6W4-F1
#
_entry.id   AF-A0A534X6W4-F1
#
_cell.length_a   1.000
_cell.length_b   1.000
_cell.length_c   1.000
_cell.angle_alpha   90.00
_cell.angle_beta   90.00
_cell.angle_gamma   90.00
#
_symmetry.space_group_name_H-M   'P 1'
#
loop_
_entity.id
_entity.type
_entity.pdbx_description
1 polymer ?
#
loop_
_entity_poly.entity_id
_entity_poly.type
_entity_poly.pdbx_seq_one_letter_code
_entity_poly.pdbx_strand_id
1 'polypeptide(L)'
;MLYSSVGHGGASAYLAAMGLFGVAPAAMRPAALAMNIVVAAVGTWRFASAGAVPGGLLLPLCAASVPAAFVGGAIRLPASVYAPLLALTLLVGAWRLWSRLERGDLRPAPPARTLLVIGAGFGLLAGLTGIGGGIFLSPTLILAGWETPRRTAGASVVFILVNSIAGILGHLSTAGQVPPGTALLAAVALAGGLYGSWLGARRLPPLALRRLLAAVLVIAGTKLLLSG
;
A
#
# COMPACT_ATOMS: atom_id res chain seq x y z
N MET A 1 15.09 -6.47 -5.91
CA MET A 1 13.81 -6.80 -6.57
C MET A 1 12.70 -6.91 -5.55
N LEU A 2 12.65 -7.80 -4.55
CA LEU A 2 11.41 -7.99 -3.76
C LEU A 2 10.74 -6.74 -3.19
N TYR A 3 11.41 -5.76 -2.61
CA TYR A 3 10.68 -4.57 -2.12
C TYR A 3 10.01 -3.74 -3.23
N SER A 4 10.66 -3.61 -4.38
CA SER A 4 10.10 -3.00 -5.60
C SER A 4 9.36 -3.98 -6.51
N SER A 5 9.47 -5.29 -6.28
CA SER A 5 8.96 -6.35 -7.15
C SER A 5 7.80 -7.11 -6.52
N VAL A 6 7.46 -6.88 -5.24
CA VAL A 6 6.13 -7.21 -4.74
C VAL A 6 5.12 -6.08 -4.99
N GLY A 7 5.54 -4.87 -5.37
CA GLY A 7 4.60 -3.74 -5.55
C GLY A 7 3.81 -3.39 -4.28
N HIS A 8 4.30 -3.81 -3.11
CA HIS A 8 3.72 -3.44 -1.81
C HIS A 8 4.44 -2.18 -1.35
N GLY A 9 4.01 -1.04 -1.89
CA GLY A 9 4.59 0.27 -1.61
C GLY A 9 4.97 0.43 -0.13
N GLY A 10 6.05 1.16 0.11
CA GLY A 10 6.67 1.36 1.42
C GLY A 10 5.70 1.74 2.55
N ALA A 11 4.47 2.16 2.22
CA ALA A 11 3.28 2.27 3.06
C ALA A 11 3.33 1.48 4.34
N SER A 12 3.24 0.15 4.24
CA SER A 12 3.11 -0.71 5.41
C SER A 12 4.36 -0.69 6.27
N ALA A 13 5.55 -0.53 5.69
CA ALA A 13 6.80 -0.45 6.44
C ALA A 13 6.99 0.87 7.16
N TYR A 14 6.75 2.01 6.51
CA TYR A 14 6.90 3.28 7.23
C TYR A 14 5.71 3.56 8.16
N LEU A 15 4.50 3.04 7.90
CA LEU A 15 3.41 3.07 8.88
C LEU A 15 3.74 2.20 10.08
N ALA A 16 4.31 1.02 9.86
CA ALA A 16 4.83 0.19 10.93
C ALA A 16 5.93 0.91 11.72
N ALA A 17 6.92 1.50 11.03
CA ALA A 17 8.00 2.26 11.66
C ALA A 17 7.45 3.44 12.47
N MET A 18 6.54 4.24 11.90
CA MET A 18 5.89 5.34 12.60
C MET A 18 5.13 4.88 13.85
N GLY A 19 4.41 3.74 13.79
CA GLY A 19 3.77 3.14 14.97
C GLY A 19 4.79 2.67 16.03
N LEU A 20 5.90 2.08 15.59
CA LEU A 20 7.00 1.66 16.48
C LEU A 20 7.68 2.85 17.17
N PHE A 21 7.83 3.98 16.47
CA PHE A 21 8.39 5.21 17.04
C PHE A 21 7.35 6.09 17.74
N GLY A 22 6.09 5.66 17.83
CA GLY A 22 5.05 6.37 18.59
C GLY A 22 4.55 7.66 17.93
N VAL A 23 4.67 7.76 16.60
CA VAL A 23 4.11 8.89 15.85
C VAL A 23 2.58 8.89 16.02
N ALA A 24 2.02 10.07 16.31
CA ALA A 24 0.60 10.20 16.55
C ALA A 24 -0.24 9.73 15.33
N PRO A 25 -1.33 8.96 15.53
CA PRO A 25 -2.22 8.49 14.47
C PRO A 25 -2.64 9.56 13.44
N ALA A 26 -2.91 10.77 13.93
CA ALA A 26 -3.30 11.92 13.12
C ALA A 26 -2.23 12.35 12.11
N ALA A 27 -0.94 12.17 12.44
CA ALA A 27 0.20 12.51 11.59
C ALA A 27 0.61 11.34 10.68
N MET A 28 0.41 10.10 11.13
CA MET A 28 0.83 8.88 10.38
C MET A 28 0.19 8.81 9.00
N ARG A 29 -1.12 9.01 8.92
CA ARG A 29 -1.90 8.88 7.69
C ARG A 29 -1.52 9.89 6.60
N PRO A 30 -1.54 11.22 6.83
CA PRO A 30 -1.16 12.19 5.80
C PRO A 30 0.32 12.06 5.39
N ALA A 31 1.21 11.76 6.35
CA ALA A 31 2.61 11.47 6.03
C ALA A 31 2.73 10.25 5.10
N ALA A 32 2.01 9.18 5.43
CA ALA A 32 1.99 7.96 4.65
C ALA A 32 1.47 8.15 3.22
N LEU A 33 0.40 8.93 3.04
CA LEU A 33 -0.16 9.24 1.73
C LEU A 33 0.85 10.05 0.88
N ALA A 34 1.49 11.06 1.47
CA ALA A 34 2.49 11.87 0.78
C ALA A 34 3.73 11.05 0.37
N MET A 35 4.25 10.23 1.29
CA MET A 35 5.37 9.32 1.02
C MET A 35 5.02 8.32 -0.09
N ASN A 36 3.79 7.81 -0.09
CA ASN A 36 3.29 6.90 -1.13
C ASN A 36 3.31 7.56 -2.50
N ILE A 37 2.87 8.82 -2.62
CA ILE A 37 2.85 9.51 -3.91
C ILE A 37 4.25 9.53 -4.54
N VAL A 38 5.27 9.89 -3.75
CA VAL A 38 6.65 9.96 -4.24
C VAL A 38 7.18 8.58 -4.64
N VAL A 39 7.06 7.59 -3.75
CA VAL A 39 7.60 6.24 -3.99
C VAL A 39 6.84 5.52 -5.12
N ALA A 40 5.51 5.64 -5.14
CA ALA A 40 4.66 5.00 -6.13
C ALA A 40 4.70 5.69 -7.49
N ALA A 41 5.02 6.98 -7.58
CA ALA A 41 5.26 7.65 -8.86
C ALA A 41 6.47 7.04 -9.58
N VAL A 42 7.59 6.87 -8.87
CA VAL A 42 8.79 6.22 -9.41
C VAL A 42 8.51 4.75 -9.76
N GLY A 43 7.79 4.03 -8.89
CA GLY A 43 7.37 2.65 -9.16
C GLY A 43 6.49 2.55 -10.41
N THR A 44 5.48 3.40 -10.52
CA THR A 44 4.55 3.48 -11.65
C THR A 44 5.30 3.71 -12.95
N TRP A 45 6.20 4.70 -12.98
CA TRP A 45 7.03 4.97 -14.16
C TRP A 45 7.83 3.72 -14.57
N ARG A 46 8.52 3.07 -13.63
CA ARG A 46 9.32 1.87 -13.92
C ARG A 46 8.50 0.70 -14.45
N PHE A 47 7.33 0.43 -13.90
CA PHE A 47 6.48 -0.67 -14.36
C PHE A 47 5.75 -0.35 -15.66
N ALA A 48 5.35 0.91 -15.86
CA ALA A 48 4.74 1.38 -17.10
C ALA A 48 5.74 1.31 -18.26
N SER A 49 6.97 1.82 -18.07
CA SER A 49 8.06 1.72 -19.05
C SER A 49 8.45 0.29 -19.38
N ALA A 50 8.20 -0.66 -18.47
CA ALA A 50 8.47 -2.08 -18.67
C ALA A 50 7.27 -2.89 -19.22
N GLY A 51 6.19 -2.22 -19.65
CA GLY A 51 4.99 -2.87 -20.20
C GLY A 51 4.24 -3.77 -19.21
N ALA A 52 4.46 -3.57 -17.91
CA ALA A 52 4.00 -4.46 -16.85
C ALA A 52 2.75 -3.93 -16.11
N VAL A 53 2.00 -3.00 -16.71
CA VAL A 53 0.76 -2.44 -16.14
C VAL A 53 -0.45 -3.04 -16.85
N PRO A 54 -1.30 -3.80 -16.15
CA PRO A 54 -2.48 -4.44 -16.76
C PRO A 54 -3.67 -3.49 -16.85
N GLY A 55 -3.65 -2.58 -17.83
CA GLY A 55 -4.65 -1.51 -17.96
C GLY A 55 -6.11 -1.98 -17.97
N GLY A 56 -6.43 -3.08 -18.65
CA GLY A 56 -7.81 -3.58 -18.77
C GLY A 56 -8.45 -3.98 -17.43
N LEU A 57 -7.67 -4.57 -16.52
CA LEU A 57 -8.14 -4.93 -15.18
C LEU A 57 -8.04 -3.74 -14.21
N LEU A 58 -7.00 -2.92 -14.37
CA LEU A 58 -6.70 -1.82 -13.46
C LEU A 58 -7.67 -0.64 -13.62
N LEU A 59 -8.13 -0.35 -14.83
CA LEU A 59 -8.99 0.79 -15.12
C LEU A 59 -10.33 0.75 -14.33
N PRO A 60 -11.13 -0.33 -14.34
CA PRO A 60 -12.34 -0.38 -13.53
C PRO A 60 -12.04 -0.38 -12.02
N LEU A 61 -10.95 -0.99 -11.57
CA LEU A 61 -10.53 -0.89 -10.17
C LEU A 61 -10.29 0.56 -9.76
N CYS A 62 -9.49 1.30 -10.53
CA CYS A 62 -9.16 2.69 -10.26
C CYS A 62 -10.37 3.63 -10.38
N ALA A 63 -11.26 3.38 -11.35
CA ALA A 63 -12.45 4.20 -11.56
C ALA A 63 -13.33 4.27 -10.31
N ALA A 64 -13.48 3.15 -9.59
CA ALA A 64 -14.22 3.12 -8.33
C ALA A 64 -13.35 3.43 -7.11
N SER A 65 -12.07 3.06 -7.12
CA SER A 65 -11.21 3.25 -5.95
C SER A 65 -10.85 4.70 -5.70
N VAL A 66 -10.62 5.51 -6.74
CA VAL A 66 -10.25 6.92 -6.61
C VAL A 66 -11.30 7.74 -5.85
N PRO A 67 -12.60 7.75 -6.24
CA PRO A 67 -13.61 8.49 -5.47
C PRO A 67 -13.78 7.91 -4.06
N ALA A 68 -13.73 6.59 -3.90
CA ALA A 68 -13.82 5.96 -2.58
C ALA A 68 -12.63 6.32 -1.68
N ALA A 69 -11.42 6.41 -2.23
CA ALA A 69 -10.21 6.82 -1.51
C ALA A 69 -10.26 8.29 -1.11
N PHE A 70 -10.83 9.16 -1.96
CA PHE A 70 -11.10 10.55 -1.60
C PHE A 70 -12.08 10.64 -0.42
N VAL A 71 -13.21 9.93 -0.49
CA VAL A 71 -14.18 9.87 0.60
C VAL A 71 -13.53 9.32 1.88
N GLY A 72 -12.78 8.23 1.76
CA GLY A 72 -11.98 7.68 2.86
C GLY A 72 -11.06 8.76 3.44
N GLY A 73 -10.32 9.45 2.57
CA GLY A 73 -9.50 10.65 2.80
C GLY A 73 -10.14 11.69 3.71
N ALA A 74 -11.37 12.08 3.37
CA ALA A 74 -12.14 13.10 4.05
C ALA A 74 -12.70 12.66 5.41
N ILE A 75 -12.86 11.35 5.64
CA ILE A 75 -13.35 10.85 6.92
C ILE A 75 -12.25 11.01 7.99
N ARG A 76 -12.56 11.79 9.03
CA ARG A 76 -11.75 11.92 10.25
C ARG A 76 -12.11 10.80 11.22
N LEU A 77 -11.29 9.77 11.28
CA LEU A 77 -11.47 8.68 12.23
C LEU A 77 -10.90 9.07 13.61
N PRO A 78 -11.62 8.81 14.72
CA PRO A 78 -11.04 8.91 16.04
C PRO A 78 -9.90 7.88 16.19
N ALA A 79 -8.91 8.19 17.04
CA ALA A 79 -7.75 7.32 17.26
C ALA A 79 -8.16 5.90 17.68
N SER A 80 -9.23 5.77 18.47
CA SER A 80 -9.81 4.49 18.91
C SER A 80 -10.30 3.59 17.78
N VAL A 81 -10.59 4.15 16.60
CA VAL A 81 -11.00 3.38 15.41
C VAL A 81 -9.84 3.25 14.43
N TYR A 82 -9.05 4.32 14.25
CA TYR A 82 -7.91 4.30 13.32
C TYR A 82 -6.83 3.32 13.74
N ALA A 83 -6.46 3.28 15.03
CA ALA A 83 -5.42 2.40 15.54
C ALA A 83 -5.73 0.91 15.30
N PRO A 84 -6.89 0.36 15.70
CA PRO A 84 -7.19 -1.05 15.43
C PRO A 84 -7.35 -1.34 13.93
N LEU A 85 -7.92 -0.41 13.15
CA LEU A 85 -8.03 -0.58 11.69
C LEU A 85 -6.66 -0.69 11.02
N LEU A 86 -5.73 0.21 11.38
CA LEU A 86 -4.36 0.19 10.89
C LEU A 86 -3.65 -1.08 11.35
N ALA A 87 -3.76 -1.44 12.64
CA ALA A 87 -3.15 -2.64 13.19
C ALA A 87 -3.61 -3.90 12.46
N LEU A 88 -4.92 -4.09 12.28
CA LEU A 88 -5.47 -5.21 11.54
C LEU A 88 -4.91 -5.25 10.12
N THR A 89 -4.80 -4.10 9.47
CA THR A 89 -4.23 -4.05 8.12
C THR A 89 -2.76 -4.43 8.09
N LEU A 90 -1.95 -4.01 9.07
CA LEU A 90 -0.54 -4.40 9.18
C LEU A 90 -0.42 -5.91 9.45
N LEU A 91 -1.28 -6.48 10.31
CA LEU A 91 -1.31 -7.92 10.61
C LEU A 91 -1.71 -8.75 9.38
N VAL A 92 -2.69 -8.29 8.60
CA VAL A 92 -3.05 -8.91 7.31
C VAL A 92 -1.84 -8.85 6.36
N GLY A 93 -1.13 -7.71 6.33
CA GLY A 93 0.12 -7.56 5.59
C GLY A 93 1.20 -8.56 6.02
N ALA A 94 1.37 -8.76 7.31
CA ALA A 94 2.33 -9.69 7.88
C ALA A 94 1.98 -11.14 7.56
N TRP A 95 0.73 -11.55 7.79
CA TRP A 95 0.23 -12.87 7.47
C TRP A 95 0.41 -13.17 5.97
N ARG A 96 0.12 -12.18 5.14
CA ARG A 96 0.35 -12.29 3.70
C ARG A 96 1.82 -12.48 3.36
N LEU A 97 2.74 -11.72 3.96
CA LEU A 97 4.18 -11.93 3.77
C LEU A 97 4.65 -13.29 4.30
N TRP A 98 3.93 -13.91 5.23
CA TRP A 98 4.21 -15.27 5.67
C TRP A 98 3.69 -16.32 4.68
N SER A 99 2.47 -16.13 4.17
CA SER A 99 1.79 -17.10 3.29
C SER A 99 2.58 -17.37 2.01
N ARG A 100 2.84 -18.63 1.64
CA ARG A 100 3.35 -18.95 0.30
C ARG A 100 2.17 -18.84 -0.65
N LEU A 101 2.06 -17.71 -1.35
CA LEU A 101 1.09 -17.55 -2.42
C LEU A 101 1.57 -18.43 -3.58
N GLU A 102 1.02 -19.63 -3.67
CA GLU A 102 1.26 -20.53 -4.79
C GLU A 102 0.65 -19.92 -6.05
N ARG A 103 1.37 -20.09 -7.16
CA ARG A 103 0.90 -19.64 -8.47
C ARG A 103 -0.17 -20.63 -8.92
N GLY A 104 -1.42 -20.21 -8.90
CA GLY A 104 -2.46 -20.90 -9.66
C GLY A 104 -2.32 -20.61 -11.14
N ASP A 105 -3.01 -21.40 -11.97
CA ASP A 105 -3.13 -21.12 -13.40
C ASP A 105 -3.79 -19.75 -13.64
N LEU A 106 -3.40 -19.10 -14.74
CA LEU A 106 -3.99 -17.83 -15.13
C LEU A 106 -5.46 -18.03 -15.49
N ARG A 107 -6.32 -17.22 -14.89
CA ARG A 107 -7.77 -17.20 -15.10
C ARG A 107 -8.18 -15.90 -15.78
N PRO A 108 -9.24 -15.92 -16.60
CA PRO A 108 -9.77 -14.70 -17.19
C PRO A 108 -10.16 -13.69 -16.11
N ALA A 109 -9.97 -12.41 -16.42
CA ALA A 109 -10.35 -11.32 -15.53
C ALA A 109 -11.86 -11.36 -15.26
N PRO A 110 -12.29 -11.04 -14.03
CA PRO A 110 -13.71 -11.00 -13.69
C PRO A 110 -14.40 -9.83 -14.41
N PRO A 111 -15.74 -9.82 -14.49
CA PRO A 111 -16.47 -8.73 -15.12
C PRO A 111 -16.20 -7.39 -14.42
N ALA A 112 -16.29 -6.29 -15.16
CA ALA A 112 -15.95 -4.95 -14.68
C ALA A 112 -16.70 -4.56 -13.40
N ARG A 113 -17.96 -5.01 -13.21
CA ARG A 113 -18.73 -4.78 -11.98
C ARG A 113 -18.04 -5.32 -10.74
N THR A 114 -17.45 -6.51 -10.81
CA THR A 114 -16.71 -7.11 -9.70
C THR A 114 -15.47 -6.28 -9.37
N LEU A 115 -14.76 -5.83 -10.40
CA LEU A 115 -13.59 -4.96 -10.25
C LEU A 115 -13.95 -3.60 -9.65
N LEU A 116 -15.09 -3.02 -10.03
CA LEU A 116 -15.59 -1.77 -9.45
C LEU A 116 -15.88 -1.92 -7.94
N VAL A 117 -16.57 -2.98 -7.53
CA VAL A 117 -16.90 -3.23 -6.11
C VAL A 117 -15.63 -3.45 -5.28
N ILE A 118 -14.70 -4.27 -5.78
CA ILE A 118 -13.40 -4.51 -5.12
C ILE A 118 -12.61 -3.20 -5.05
N GLY A 119 -12.57 -2.45 -6.15
CA GLY A 119 -11.90 -1.17 -6.26
C GLY A 119 -12.41 -0.16 -5.24
N ALA A 120 -13.73 0.00 -5.11
CA ALA A 120 -14.35 0.88 -4.12
C ALA A 120 -13.95 0.51 -2.69
N GLY A 121 -14.06 -0.78 -2.32
CA GLY A 121 -13.71 -1.24 -0.97
C GLY A 121 -12.23 -1.01 -0.65
N PHE A 122 -11.33 -1.39 -1.54
CA PHE A 122 -9.89 -1.19 -1.35
C PHE A 122 -9.50 0.29 -1.39
N GLY A 123 -10.15 1.09 -2.23
CA GLY A 123 -9.97 2.54 -2.29
C GLY A 123 -10.35 3.21 -0.97
N LEU A 124 -11.53 2.90 -0.44
CA LEU A 124 -11.99 3.41 0.84
C LEU A 124 -11.02 3.07 1.97
N LEU A 125 -10.62 1.79 2.09
CA LEU A 125 -9.64 1.34 3.08
C LEU A 125 -8.28 2.01 2.88
N ALA A 126 -7.84 2.19 1.64
CA ALA A 126 -6.59 2.90 1.32
C ALA A 126 -6.63 4.35 1.80
N GLY A 127 -7.74 5.04 1.54
CA GLY A 127 -7.99 6.40 2.01
C GLY A 127 -7.97 6.48 3.53
N LEU A 128 -8.75 5.64 4.22
CA LEU A 128 -8.89 5.63 5.69
C LEU A 128 -7.57 5.31 6.42
N THR A 129 -6.80 4.35 5.92
CA THR A 129 -5.57 3.87 6.60
C THR A 129 -4.31 4.64 6.19
N GLY A 130 -4.28 5.19 4.97
CA GLY A 130 -3.07 5.78 4.38
C GLY A 130 -2.16 4.76 3.69
N ILE A 131 -2.57 3.50 3.55
CA ILE A 131 -1.72 2.42 3.01
C ILE A 131 -1.64 2.44 1.47
N GLY A 132 -2.60 3.05 0.78
CA GLY A 132 -2.66 3.07 -0.68
C GLY A 132 -3.23 1.79 -1.33
N GLY A 133 -3.66 0.80 -0.54
CA GLY A 133 -4.49 -0.32 -1.02
C GLY A 133 -3.77 -1.46 -1.76
N GLY A 134 -2.48 -1.32 -2.11
CA GLY A 134 -1.70 -2.39 -2.74
C GLY A 134 -1.53 -3.65 -1.88
N ILE A 135 -1.63 -3.50 -0.55
CA ILE A 135 -1.61 -4.62 0.39
C ILE A 135 -2.79 -5.58 0.20
N PHE A 136 -3.94 -5.05 -0.25
CA PHE A 136 -5.18 -5.77 -0.50
C PHE A 136 -5.37 -6.15 -1.97
N LEU A 137 -4.88 -5.32 -2.90
CA LEU A 137 -5.01 -5.59 -4.33
C LEU A 137 -4.10 -6.76 -4.77
N SER A 138 -2.83 -6.71 -4.40
CA SER A 138 -1.85 -7.68 -4.88
C SER A 138 -2.12 -9.17 -4.49
N PRO A 139 -2.60 -9.55 -3.28
CA PRO A 139 -2.96 -10.93 -3.00
C PRO A 139 -4.20 -11.34 -3.77
N THR A 140 -5.18 -10.44 -3.91
CA THR A 140 -6.41 -10.68 -4.66
C THR A 140 -6.10 -11.06 -6.11
N LEU A 141 -5.21 -10.31 -6.77
CA LEU A 141 -4.82 -10.62 -8.16
C LEU A 141 -4.07 -11.95 -8.30
N ILE A 142 -3.18 -12.27 -7.35
CA ILE A 142 -2.37 -13.50 -7.38
C ILE A 142 -3.22 -14.73 -7.04
N LEU A 143 -3.99 -14.67 -5.96
CA LEU A 143 -4.83 -15.79 -5.50
C LEU A 143 -5.96 -16.12 -6.46
N ALA A 144 -6.55 -15.09 -7.07
CA ALA A 144 -7.60 -15.29 -8.05
C ALA A 144 -7.06 -15.69 -9.43
N GLY A 145 -5.74 -15.70 -9.62
CA GLY A 145 -5.08 -16.03 -10.89
C GLY A 145 -5.33 -15.00 -12.00
N TRP A 146 -5.77 -13.77 -11.67
CA TRP A 146 -6.15 -12.77 -12.68
C TRP A 146 -4.95 -12.14 -13.37
N GLU A 147 -3.80 -12.09 -12.70
CA GLU A 147 -2.59 -11.50 -13.28
C GLU A 147 -1.31 -12.17 -12.78
N THR A 148 -0.25 -12.09 -13.59
CA THR A 148 1.08 -12.58 -13.21
C THR A 148 1.65 -11.76 -12.03
N PRO A 149 2.61 -12.30 -11.24
CA PRO A 149 3.24 -11.54 -10.17
C PRO A 149 3.86 -10.22 -10.63
N ARG A 150 4.45 -10.20 -11.84
CA ARG A 150 5.05 -8.99 -12.42
C ARG A 150 4.00 -7.93 -12.75
N ARG A 151 2.89 -8.33 -13.38
CA ARG A 151 1.79 -7.42 -13.73
C ARG A 151 0.97 -6.99 -12.52
N THR A 152 0.85 -7.87 -11.52
CA THR A 152 0.27 -7.56 -10.21
C THR A 152 1.08 -6.47 -9.49
N ALA A 153 2.41 -6.56 -9.50
CA ALA A 153 3.26 -5.54 -8.90
C ALA A 153 3.07 -4.18 -9.61
N GLY A 154 2.98 -4.18 -10.94
CA GLY A 154 2.67 -3.00 -11.75
C GLY A 154 1.28 -2.41 -11.44
N ALA A 155 0.24 -3.25 -11.36
CA ALA A 155 -1.10 -2.83 -10.96
C ALA A 155 -1.10 -2.18 -9.57
N SER A 156 -0.38 -2.78 -8.63
CA SER A 156 -0.37 -2.33 -7.23
C SER A 156 0.30 -0.99 -7.04
N VAL A 157 1.42 -0.71 -7.73
CA VAL A 157 2.08 0.61 -7.62
C VAL A 157 1.24 1.72 -8.21
N VAL A 158 0.54 1.49 -9.33
CA VAL A 158 -0.37 2.47 -9.91
C VAL A 158 -1.58 2.69 -9.01
N PHE A 159 -2.16 1.61 -8.49
CA PHE A 159 -3.29 1.67 -7.57
C PHE A 159 -2.93 2.44 -6.28
N ILE A 160 -1.72 2.23 -5.74
CA ILE A 160 -1.20 3.00 -4.61
C ILE A 160 -1.09 4.48 -4.97
N LEU A 161 -0.53 4.81 -6.13
CA LEU A 161 -0.36 6.20 -6.55
C LEU A 161 -1.69 6.93 -6.62
N VAL A 162 -2.64 6.43 -7.40
CA VAL A 162 -3.93 7.12 -7.63
C VAL A 162 -4.75 7.24 -6.36
N ASN A 163 -4.78 6.19 -5.52
CA ASN A 163 -5.51 6.24 -4.25
C ASN A 163 -4.83 7.12 -3.21
N SER A 164 -3.50 7.23 -3.23
CA SER A 164 -2.79 8.12 -2.30
C SER A 164 -2.98 9.59 -2.66
N ILE A 165 -3.00 9.91 -3.96
CA ILE A 165 -3.39 11.24 -4.45
C ILE A 165 -4.82 11.56 -4.04
N ALA A 166 -5.77 10.66 -4.31
CA ALA A 166 -7.17 10.87 -3.94
C ALA A 166 -7.35 11.00 -2.42
N GLY A 167 -6.71 10.13 -1.64
CA GLY A 167 -6.78 10.11 -0.19
C GLY A 167 -6.18 11.36 0.45
N ILE A 168 -5.05 11.88 -0.06
CA ILE A 168 -4.48 13.12 0.47
C ILE A 168 -5.35 14.33 0.11
N LEU A 169 -5.92 14.37 -1.11
CA LEU A 169 -6.85 15.43 -1.51
C LEU A 169 -8.11 15.42 -0.63
N GLY A 170 -8.64 14.25 -0.32
CA GLY A 170 -9.77 14.12 0.62
C GLY A 170 -9.39 14.56 2.04
N HIS A 171 -8.18 14.24 2.50
CA HIS A 171 -7.71 14.70 3.81
C HIS A 171 -7.61 16.24 3.88
N LEU A 172 -7.01 16.84 2.85
CA LEU A 172 -6.85 18.30 2.74
C LEU A 172 -8.18 19.04 2.58
N SER A 173 -9.17 18.44 1.91
CA SER A 173 -10.49 19.08 1.72
C SER A 173 -11.25 19.31 3.03
N THR A 174 -10.90 18.60 4.10
CA THR A 174 -11.52 18.76 5.42
C THR A 174 -10.68 19.60 6.38
N ALA A 175 -9.79 20.47 5.88
CA ALA A 175 -8.82 21.24 6.68
C ALA A 175 -7.77 20.38 7.41
N GLY A 176 -7.48 19.18 6.89
CA GLY A 176 -6.31 18.41 7.30
C GLY A 176 -5.01 19.11 6.87
N GLN A 177 -3.94 18.95 7.64
CA GLN A 177 -2.62 19.47 7.31
C GLN A 177 -1.64 18.31 7.15
N VAL A 178 -0.71 18.45 6.22
CA VAL A 178 0.42 17.53 6.12
C VAL A 178 1.43 17.88 7.21
N PRO A 179 1.87 16.93 8.06
CA PRO A 179 2.80 17.22 9.14
C PRO A 179 4.12 17.82 8.62
N PRO A 180 4.71 18.79 9.34
CA PRO A 180 6.04 19.28 9.02
C PRO A 180 7.06 18.12 9.04
N GLY A 181 8.05 18.17 8.15
CA GLY A 181 9.05 17.09 8.00
C GLY A 181 8.61 15.92 7.09
N THR A 182 7.36 15.89 6.61
CA THR A 182 6.89 14.87 5.67
C THR A 182 7.72 14.81 4.38
N ALA A 183 8.20 15.95 3.88
CA ALA A 183 9.07 15.99 2.71
C ALA A 183 10.40 15.25 2.94
N LEU A 184 11.01 15.41 4.12
CA LEU A 184 12.22 14.68 4.51
C LEU A 184 11.93 13.18 4.66
N LEU A 185 10.82 12.82 5.31
CA LEU A 185 10.40 11.42 5.41
C LEU A 185 10.17 10.79 4.03
N ALA A 186 9.55 11.51 3.10
CA ALA A 186 9.36 11.05 1.72
C ALA A 186 10.69 10.86 1.00
N ALA A 187 11.65 11.78 1.16
CA ALA A 187 12.99 11.64 0.60
C ALA A 187 13.73 10.43 1.18
N VAL A 188 13.68 10.24 2.50
CA VAL A 188 14.29 9.08 3.18
C VAL A 188 13.64 7.77 2.74
N ALA A 189 12.31 7.73 2.64
CA ALA A 189 11.59 6.55 2.17
C ALA A 189 11.87 6.24 0.70
N LEU A 190 12.00 7.27 -0.15
CA LEU A 190 12.43 7.09 -1.53
C LEU A 190 13.84 6.52 -1.60
N ALA A 191 14.80 7.13 -0.89
CA ALA A 191 16.18 6.66 -0.85
C ALA A 191 16.28 5.23 -0.32
N GLY A 192 15.60 4.92 0.79
CA GLY A 192 15.51 3.58 1.37
C GLY A 192 14.84 2.58 0.44
N GLY A 193 13.78 2.99 -0.26
CA GLY A 193 13.10 2.16 -1.26
C GLY A 193 13.98 1.83 -2.46
N LEU A 194 14.72 2.81 -2.99
CA LEU A 194 15.68 2.62 -4.07
C LEU A 194 16.85 1.74 -3.63
N TYR A 195 17.43 2.02 -2.46
CA TYR A 195 18.54 1.26 -1.90
C TYR A 195 18.13 -0.19 -1.57
N GLY A 196 17.00 -0.39 -0.89
CA GLY A 196 16.46 -1.71 -0.58
C GLY A 196 16.10 -2.52 -1.83
N SER A 197 15.64 -1.83 -2.88
CA SER A 197 15.40 -2.46 -4.19
C SER A 197 16.67 -2.98 -4.84
N TRP A 198 17.75 -2.20 -4.76
CA TRP A 198 19.08 -2.56 -5.24
C TRP A 198 19.70 -3.69 -4.41
N LEU A 199 19.70 -3.58 -3.08
CA LEU A 199 20.27 -4.57 -2.17
C LEU A 199 19.52 -5.92 -2.27
N GLY A 200 18.19 -5.88 -2.28
CA GLY A 200 17.35 -7.06 -2.48
C GLY A 200 17.34 -7.59 -3.92
N ALA A 201 18.05 -6.97 -4.87
CA ALA A 201 18.31 -7.56 -6.18
C ALA A 201 19.64 -8.32 -6.23
N ARG A 202 20.57 -8.01 -5.31
CA ARG A 202 21.96 -8.48 -5.40
C ARG A 202 22.44 -9.33 -4.22
N ARG A 203 21.89 -9.17 -3.00
CA ARG A 203 22.54 -9.69 -1.78
C ARG A 203 21.66 -10.43 -0.77
N LEU A 204 20.33 -10.35 -0.83
CA LEU A 204 19.46 -10.93 0.20
C LEU A 204 18.56 -12.06 -0.34
N PRO A 205 18.48 -13.20 0.36
CA PRO A 205 17.56 -14.25 -0.02
C PRO A 205 16.11 -13.76 0.15
N PRO A 206 15.24 -13.97 -0.85
CA PRO A 206 13.87 -13.46 -0.86
C PRO A 206 13.05 -13.78 0.40
N LEU A 207 13.28 -14.95 0.97
CA LEU A 207 12.57 -15.43 2.16
C LEU A 207 12.95 -14.65 3.42
N ALA A 208 14.23 -14.26 3.58
CA ALA A 208 14.69 -13.54 4.76
C ALA A 208 14.11 -12.12 4.82
N LEU A 209 14.12 -11.41 3.68
CA LEU A 209 13.54 -10.07 3.60
C LEU A 209 12.04 -10.10 3.90
N ARG A 210 11.34 -11.11 3.38
CA ARG A 210 9.90 -11.30 3.60
C ARG A 210 9.57 -11.55 5.07
N ARG A 211 10.34 -12.40 5.75
CA ARG A 211 10.19 -12.72 7.18
C ARG A 211 10.51 -11.52 8.07
N LEU A 212 11.58 -10.78 7.78
CA LEU A 212 11.94 -9.57 8.53
C LEU A 212 10.78 -8.55 8.50
N LEU A 213 10.21 -8.33 7.32
CA LEU A 213 9.10 -7.40 7.18
C LEU A 213 7.83 -7.88 7.85
N ALA A 214 7.51 -9.17 7.71
CA ALA A 214 6.40 -9.76 8.44
C ALA A 214 6.57 -9.55 9.95
N ALA A 215 7.76 -9.77 10.50
CA ALA A 215 8.04 -9.54 11.91
C ALA A 215 7.84 -8.06 12.31
N VAL A 216 8.38 -7.11 11.54
CA VAL A 216 8.18 -5.67 11.79
C VAL A 216 6.71 -5.29 11.78
N LEU A 217 5.93 -5.81 10.82
CA LEU A 217 4.50 -5.58 10.71
C LEU A 217 3.71 -6.18 11.88
N VAL A 218 4.07 -7.38 12.33
CA VAL A 218 3.48 -7.99 13.54
C VAL A 218 3.76 -7.12 14.75
N ILE A 219 5.02 -6.77 15.01
CA ILE A 219 5.40 -5.99 16.19
C ILE A 219 4.70 -4.63 16.19
N ALA A 220 4.67 -3.95 15.04
CA ALA A 220 4.01 -2.66 14.93
C ALA A 220 2.49 -2.78 15.10
N GLY A 221 1.86 -3.78 14.46
CA GLY A 221 0.42 -4.03 14.59
C GLY A 221 0.02 -4.37 16.01
N THR A 222 0.76 -5.27 16.69
CA THR A 222 0.49 -5.61 18.10
C THR A 222 0.72 -4.45 19.03
N LYS A 223 1.81 -3.67 18.84
CA LYS A 223 2.06 -2.48 19.65
C LYS A 223 0.92 -1.49 19.52
N LEU A 224 0.47 -1.22 18.30
CA LEU A 224 -0.61 -0.27 18.02
C LEU A 224 -1.95 -0.69 18.65
N LEU A 225 -2.21 -2.00 18.79
CA LEU A 225 -3.38 -2.53 19.52
C LEU A 225 -3.25 -2.37 21.04
N LEU A 226 -2.04 -2.46 21.57
CA LEU A 226 -1.79 -2.36 23.02
C LEU A 226 -1.67 -0.90 23.49
N SER A 227 -1.36 0.03 22.58
CA SER A 227 -1.15 1.45 22.88
C SER A 227 -2.26 2.38 22.40
N GLY A 228 -3.23 1.87 21.63
CA GLY A 228 -4.35 2.64 21.08
C GLY A 228 -5.60 2.49 21.94
#